data_AF-A0A258RG13-F1
#
_entry.id   AF-A0A258RG13-F1
#
_cell.length_a   1.000
_cell.length_b   1.000
_cell.length_c   1.000
_cell.angle_alpha   90.00
_cell.angle_beta   90.00
_cell.angle_gamma   90.00
#
_symmetry.space_group_name_H-M   'P 1'
#
loop_
_entity.id
_entity.type
_entity.pdbx_description
1 polymer ?
#
loop_
_entity_poly.entity_id
_entity_poly.type
_entity_poly.pdbx_seq_one_letter_code
_entity_poly.pdbx_strand_id
1 'polypeptide(L)'
;MVDPVGTKPVTQERSLARVAQTAPIARSRSAVQDDADTVVAGGVASLVADYAAKPPIDEERVAQIRRAIATNSYPIVAETIADRLIAIKMNWKPQ
;
A
#
# COMPACT_ATOMS: atom_id res chain seq x y z
N MET A 1 3.32 29.76 57.26
CA MET A 1 2.07 30.26 56.65
C MET A 1 2.47 31.01 55.40
N VAL A 2 2.19 30.51 54.20
CA VAL A 2 2.65 31.08 52.93
C VAL A 2 1.42 31.34 52.05
N ASP A 3 1.27 32.58 51.57
CA ASP A 3 0.19 32.98 50.65
C ASP A 3 0.43 32.46 49.23
N PRO A 4 -0.63 32.14 48.47
CA PRO A 4 -0.47 31.63 47.11
C PRO A 4 -0.10 32.76 46.15
N VAL A 5 0.97 32.57 45.39
CA VAL A 5 1.35 33.45 44.27
C VAL A 5 0.46 33.10 43.07
N GLY A 6 -0.69 33.74 42.97
CA GLY A 6 -1.58 33.62 41.81
C GLY A 6 -1.00 34.36 40.59
N THR A 7 -0.81 33.64 39.49
CA THR A 7 -0.40 34.22 38.20
C THR A 7 -1.52 35.09 37.62
N LYS A 8 -1.33 36.40 37.61
CA LYS A 8 -2.19 37.32 36.87
C LYS A 8 -1.78 37.28 35.38
N PRO A 9 -2.66 36.90 34.44
CA PRO A 9 -2.34 37.05 33.03
C PRO A 9 -2.35 38.54 32.68
N VAL A 10 -1.22 39.03 32.15
CA VAL A 10 -1.13 40.36 31.56
C VAL A 10 -1.62 40.25 30.11
N THR A 11 -2.81 40.76 29.82
CA THR A 11 -3.28 40.91 28.45
C THR A 11 -2.53 42.07 27.81
N GLN A 12 -1.55 41.75 26.97
CA GLN A 12 -0.85 42.73 26.14
C GLN A 12 -1.46 42.71 24.74
N GLU A 13 -2.30 43.71 24.44
CA GLU A 13 -2.89 43.93 23.13
C GLU A 13 -1.80 44.36 22.14
N ARG A 14 -1.12 43.39 21.52
CA ARG A 14 -0.17 43.65 20.44
C ARG A 14 -0.93 43.57 19.11
N SER A 15 -1.43 44.71 18.63
CA SER A 15 -2.01 44.82 17.29
C SER A 15 -0.93 44.55 16.23
N LEU A 16 -0.94 43.33 15.67
CA LEU A 16 -0.14 42.97 14.51
C LEU A 16 -0.98 43.22 13.25
N ALA A 17 -0.54 44.12 12.38
CA ALA A 17 -1.15 44.29 11.07
C ALA A 17 -0.95 43.01 10.24
N ARG A 18 -2.03 42.44 9.69
CA ARG A 18 -1.94 41.28 8.79
C ARG A 18 -1.35 41.71 7.45
N VAL A 19 -0.28 41.04 7.04
CA VAL A 19 0.27 41.14 5.68
C VAL A 19 -0.61 40.31 4.76
N ALA A 20 -1.05 40.90 3.64
CA ALA A 20 -1.84 40.19 2.63
C ALA A 20 -0.99 39.11 1.95
N GLN A 21 -1.57 37.93 1.72
CA GLN A 21 -0.89 36.84 1.03
C GLN A 21 -0.87 37.09 -0.47
N THR A 22 0.31 36.97 -1.08
CA THR A 22 0.50 37.04 -2.54
C THR A 22 -0.15 35.82 -3.21
N ALA A 23 -0.85 36.05 -4.32
CA ALA A 23 -1.50 34.99 -5.08
C ALA A 23 -0.48 33.95 -5.60
N PRO A 24 -0.81 32.65 -5.60
CA PRO A 24 0.06 31.61 -6.10
C PRO A 24 0.23 31.76 -7.62
N ILE A 25 1.48 31.72 -8.09
CA ILE A 25 1.80 31.69 -9.51
C ILE A 25 1.46 30.29 -10.03
N ALA A 26 0.49 30.20 -10.94
CA ALA A 26 0.13 28.94 -11.58
C ALA A 26 1.32 28.43 -12.41
N ARG A 27 1.85 27.26 -12.02
CA ARG A 27 2.87 26.55 -12.81
C ARG A 27 2.20 25.99 -14.05
N SER A 28 2.65 26.38 -15.23
CA SER A 28 2.19 25.79 -16.50
C SER A 28 2.52 24.29 -16.50
N ARG A 29 1.50 23.44 -16.40
CA ARG A 29 1.63 22.00 -16.65
C ARG A 29 1.79 21.77 -18.14
N SER A 30 2.77 20.96 -18.53
CA SER A 30 2.88 20.46 -19.89
C SER A 30 1.82 19.39 -20.09
N ALA A 31 1.03 19.50 -21.16
CA ALA A 31 -0.05 18.55 -21.48
C ALA A 31 0.42 17.09 -21.62
N VAL A 32 1.72 16.87 -21.80
CA VAL A 32 2.35 15.55 -21.91
C VAL A 32 2.35 14.77 -20.57
N GLN A 33 2.17 15.43 -19.44
CA GLN A 33 2.16 14.78 -18.11
C GLN A 33 0.78 14.30 -17.65
N ASP A 34 -0.33 14.89 -18.12
CA ASP A 34 -1.68 14.47 -17.71
C ASP A 34 -2.12 13.14 -18.37
N ASP A 35 -1.65 12.84 -19.59
CA ASP A 35 -1.95 11.56 -20.26
C ASP A 35 -1.17 10.38 -19.65
N ALA A 36 0.01 10.61 -19.07
CA ALA A 36 0.80 9.55 -18.45
C ALA A 36 0.24 9.13 -17.07
N ASP A 37 -0.28 10.07 -16.28
CA ASP A 37 -0.86 9.79 -14.96
C ASP A 37 -2.24 9.12 -15.04
N THR A 38 -3.03 9.43 -16.08
CA THR A 38 -4.39 8.87 -16.23
C THR A 38 -4.39 7.43 -16.79
N VAL A 39 -3.42 7.08 -17.64
CA VAL A 39 -3.32 5.74 -18.24
C VAL A 39 -2.76 4.69 -17.25
N VAL A 40 -1.88 5.09 -16.33
CA VAL A 40 -1.26 4.16 -15.35
C VAL A 40 -2.19 3.88 -14.16
N ALA A 41 -3.02 4.83 -13.75
CA ALA A 41 -3.94 4.66 -12.62
C ALA A 41 -5.08 3.66 -12.89
N GLY A 42 -5.56 3.56 -14.14
CA GLY A 42 -6.68 2.67 -14.49
C GLY A 42 -6.30 1.19 -14.58
N GLY A 43 -5.12 0.88 -15.15
CA GLY A 43 -4.70 -0.51 -15.39
C GLY A 43 -4.36 -1.28 -14.11
N VAL A 44 -3.65 -0.63 -13.17
CA VAL A 44 -3.27 -1.26 -11.89
C VAL A 44 -4.48 -1.39 -10.97
N ALA A 45 -5.35 -0.38 -10.91
CA ALA A 45 -6.56 -0.42 -10.09
C ALA A 45 -7.55 -1.50 -10.58
N SER A 46 -7.71 -1.67 -11.89
CA SER A 46 -8.54 -2.75 -12.46
C SER A 46 -7.95 -4.13 -12.14
N LEU A 47 -6.63 -4.30 -12.27
CA LEU A 47 -5.96 -5.55 -11.93
C LEU A 47 -6.14 -5.89 -10.44
N VAL A 48 -5.96 -4.92 -9.54
CA VAL A 48 -6.17 -5.12 -8.10
C VAL A 48 -7.63 -5.48 -7.79
N ALA A 49 -8.60 -4.84 -8.47
CA ALA A 49 -10.02 -5.17 -8.32
C ALA A 49 -10.35 -6.59 -8.81
N ASP A 50 -9.77 -7.02 -9.94
CA ASP A 50 -9.98 -8.37 -10.50
C ASP A 50 -9.41 -9.46 -9.57
N TYR A 51 -8.24 -9.23 -8.99
CA TYR A 51 -7.62 -10.12 -8.00
C TYR A 51 -8.33 -10.12 -6.65
N ALA A 52 -8.97 -9.01 -6.26
CA ALA A 52 -9.78 -8.92 -5.06
C ALA A 52 -11.15 -9.59 -5.22
N ALA A 53 -11.70 -9.59 -6.44
CA ALA A 53 -13.01 -10.16 -6.76
C ALA A 53 -13.02 -11.70 -6.76
N LYS A 54 -11.93 -12.32 -7.21
CA LYS A 54 -11.76 -13.78 -7.16
C LYS A 54 -10.35 -14.09 -6.65
N PRO A 55 -10.21 -14.82 -5.54
CA PRO A 55 -8.89 -15.15 -5.06
C PRO A 55 -8.19 -15.99 -6.15
N PRO A 56 -6.92 -15.72 -6.47
CA PRO A 56 -6.19 -16.36 -7.58
C PRO A 56 -5.79 -17.81 -7.23
N ILE A 57 -6.67 -18.52 -6.54
CA ILE A 57 -6.50 -19.89 -6.10
C ILE A 57 -7.60 -20.75 -6.70
N ASP A 58 -7.18 -21.91 -7.19
CA ASP A 58 -8.07 -22.96 -7.64
C ASP A 58 -8.50 -23.78 -6.41
N GLU A 59 -9.73 -23.58 -5.96
CA GLU A 59 -10.28 -24.25 -4.77
C GLU A 59 -10.40 -25.76 -4.94
N GLU A 60 -10.69 -26.23 -6.16
CA GLU A 60 -10.83 -27.65 -6.47
C GLU A 60 -9.47 -28.34 -6.36
N ARG A 61 -8.42 -27.69 -6.89
CA ARG A 61 -7.03 -28.15 -6.72
C ARG A 61 -6.64 -28.22 -5.25
N VAL A 62 -6.99 -27.21 -4.45
CA VAL A 62 -6.68 -27.21 -3.01
C VAL A 62 -7.44 -28.32 -2.28
N ALA A 63 -8.69 -28.58 -2.64
CA ALA A 63 -9.45 -29.70 -2.10
C ALA A 63 -8.82 -31.06 -2.44
N GLN A 64 -8.36 -31.25 -3.67
CA GLN A 64 -7.68 -32.48 -4.09
C GLN A 64 -6.36 -32.69 -3.33
N ILE A 65 -5.55 -31.64 -3.19
CA ILE A 65 -4.30 -31.69 -2.42
C ILE A 65 -4.57 -32.05 -0.96
N ARG A 66 -5.57 -31.40 -0.33
CA ARG A 66 -5.97 -31.72 1.05
C ARG A 66 -6.37 -33.18 1.23
N ARG A 67 -7.14 -33.73 0.30
CA ARG A 67 -7.52 -35.15 0.31
C ARG A 67 -6.29 -36.05 0.20
N ALA A 68 -5.39 -35.78 -0.75
CA ALA A 68 -4.17 -36.57 -0.95
C ALA A 68 -3.22 -36.55 0.27
N ILE A 69 -3.14 -35.43 0.97
CA ILE A 69 -2.38 -35.31 2.23
C ILE A 69 -3.05 -36.16 3.32
N ALA A 70 -4.37 -36.07 3.47
CA ALA A 70 -5.11 -36.84 4.46
C ALA A 70 -5.01 -38.36 4.23
N THR A 71 -4.97 -38.80 2.97
CA THR A 71 -4.79 -40.21 2.58
C THR A 71 -3.31 -40.66 2.56
N ASN A 72 -2.38 -39.79 2.96
CA ASN A 72 -0.93 -40.02 2.93
C ASN A 72 -0.39 -40.47 1.55
N SER A 73 -1.09 -40.08 0.49
CA SER A 73 -0.76 -40.41 -0.91
C SER A 73 -0.22 -39.21 -1.67
N TYR A 74 -0.01 -38.09 -1.00
CA TYR A 74 0.60 -36.92 -1.61
C TYR A 74 2.09 -37.22 -1.90
N PRO A 75 2.55 -37.11 -3.16
CA PRO A 75 3.90 -37.50 -3.53
C PRO A 75 4.93 -36.49 -2.99
N ILE A 76 5.84 -36.97 -2.15
CA ILE A 76 7.00 -36.21 -1.66
C ILE A 76 8.22 -36.71 -2.44
N VAL A 77 8.51 -36.07 -3.58
CA VAL A 77 9.68 -36.38 -4.41
C VAL A 77 10.74 -35.31 -4.16
N ALA A 78 11.93 -35.73 -3.73
CA ALA A 78 13.01 -34.81 -3.35
C ALA A 78 13.43 -33.87 -4.50
N GLU A 79 13.45 -34.39 -5.73
CA GLU A 79 13.74 -33.62 -6.95
C GLU A 79 12.70 -32.50 -7.17
N THR A 80 11.41 -32.83 -7.08
CA THR A 80 10.33 -31.83 -7.22
C THR A 80 10.39 -30.75 -6.14
N ILE A 81 10.85 -31.09 -4.93
CA ILE A 81 11.07 -30.10 -3.87
C ILE A 81 12.24 -29.19 -4.23
N ALA A 82 13.37 -29.76 -4.67
CA ALA A 82 14.55 -29.00 -5.07
C ALA A 82 14.24 -28.02 -6.20
N ASP A 83 13.52 -28.46 -7.24
CA ASP A 83 13.10 -27.62 -8.36
C ASP A 83 12.22 -26.46 -7.90
N ARG A 84 11.28 -26.72 -6.98
CA ARG A 84 10.42 -25.67 -6.40
C ARG A 84 11.23 -24.66 -5.58
N LEU A 85 12.21 -25.12 -4.81
CA LEU A 85 13.09 -24.23 -4.04
C LEU A 85 13.98 -23.38 -4.94
N ILE A 86 14.51 -23.95 -6.04
CA ILE A 86 15.28 -23.21 -7.04
C ILE A 86 14.39 -22.19 -7.75
N ALA A 87 13.19 -22.59 -8.19
CA ALA A 87 12.24 -21.68 -8.81
C ALA A 87 11.88 -20.51 -7.89
N ILE A 88 11.63 -20.77 -6.60
CA ILE A 88 11.42 -19.70 -5.61
C ILE A 88 12.64 -18.79 -5.54
N LYS A 89 13.85 -19.34 -5.45
CA LYS A 89 15.09 -18.54 -5.39
C LYS A 89 15.28 -17.65 -6.63
N MET A 90 14.95 -18.13 -7.82
CA MET A 90 15.17 -17.42 -9.08
C MET A 90 14.05 -16.42 -9.43
N ASN A 91 12.80 -16.73 -9.07
CA ASN A 91 11.62 -15.91 -9.40
C ASN A 91 11.10 -15.08 -8.22
N TRP A 92 11.80 -15.05 -7.08
CA TRP A 92 11.42 -14.21 -5.96
C TRP A 92 11.52 -12.72 -6.35
N LYS A 93 10.37 -12.11 -6.65
CA LYS A 93 10.20 -10.66 -6.76
C LYS A 93 9.57 -10.17 -5.46
N PRO A 94 10.36 -9.63 -4.51
CA PRO A 94 9.78 -8.89 -3.40
C PRO A 94 9.16 -7.62 -3.99
N GLN A 95 7.86 -7.46 -3.81
CA GLN A 95 7.18 -6.18 -3.96
C GLN A 95 7.46 -5.36 -2.69
#